data_AF-A0A6M1SKL1-F1
#
_entry.id   AF-A0A6M1SKL1-F1
#
_cell.length_a   1.000
_cell.length_b   1.000
_cell.length_c   1.000
_cell.angle_alpha   90.00
_cell.angle_beta   90.00
_cell.angle_gamma   90.00
#
_symmetry.space_group_name_H-M   'P 1'
#
loop_
_entity.id
_entity.type
_entity.pdbx_description
1 polymer ?
#
loop_
_entity_poly.entity_id
_entity_poly.type
_entity_poly.pdbx_seq_one_letter_code
_entity_poly.pdbx_strand_id
1 'polypeptide(L)'
;MTDLAALDPYLPDIRMRLHLDRLPASRGHTSRVLLSERQALGSMFSAYRRVGRKVETALDNPFSKPMTVRHIAESLDAFSPANRAAFLQYVQLLEHSKAPRWVLPVYDLGMDGMFLMDGNHRAVALYMSDKPFEVELLVLHAPVDRRILIALKYWDGGLARLWQRR
;
A
#
# COMPACT_ATOMS: atom_id res chain seq x y z
N MET A 1 21.83 9.84 9.01
CA MET A 1 20.60 10.49 9.51
C MET A 1 19.50 10.17 8.54
N THR A 2 18.43 9.57 9.03
CA THR A 2 17.24 9.22 8.25
C THR A 2 16.50 10.48 7.81
N ASP A 3 16.15 10.59 6.53
CA ASP A 3 15.28 11.63 6.01
C ASP A 3 13.83 11.12 5.90
N LEU A 4 13.11 11.14 7.03
CA LEU A 4 11.66 10.89 7.03
C LEU A 4 10.89 12.04 6.37
N ALA A 5 11.48 13.23 6.26
CA ALA A 5 10.87 14.37 5.59
C ALA A 5 10.76 14.14 4.07
N ALA A 6 11.59 13.27 3.50
CA ALA A 6 11.48 12.84 2.11
C ALA A 6 10.12 12.21 1.77
N LEU A 7 9.39 11.67 2.76
CA LEU A 7 8.04 11.11 2.55
C LEU A 7 6.97 12.20 2.42
N ASP A 8 7.13 13.34 3.11
CA ASP A 8 6.08 14.34 3.30
C ASP A 8 5.42 14.84 1.98
N PRO A 9 6.18 15.14 0.90
CA PRO A 9 5.57 15.57 -0.37
C PRO A 9 4.73 14.50 -1.07
N TYR A 10 4.97 13.23 -0.77
CA TYR A 10 4.28 12.08 -1.36
C TYR A 10 3.17 11.54 -0.48
N LEU A 11 2.98 12.14 0.69
CA LEU A 11 1.94 11.84 1.66
C LEU A 11 0.94 13.01 1.82
N PRO A 12 0.63 13.83 0.80
CA PRO A 12 -0.06 15.11 0.99
C PRO A 12 -1.48 14.93 1.58
N ASP A 13 -2.06 13.74 1.46
CA ASP A 13 -3.43 13.40 1.88
C ASP A 13 -3.53 12.08 2.67
N ILE A 14 -2.47 11.63 3.39
CA ILE A 14 -2.57 10.38 4.17
C ILE A 14 -3.79 10.41 5.11
N ARG A 15 -4.83 9.70 4.71
CA ARG A 15 -5.93 9.23 5.60
C ARG A 15 -5.53 7.97 6.34
N MET A 16 -4.42 7.34 5.96
CA MET A 16 -3.86 6.16 6.60
C MET A 16 -3.10 6.52 7.87
N ARG A 17 -3.69 7.29 8.80
CA ARG A 17 -3.24 7.57 10.18
C ARG A 17 -1.80 7.14 10.50
N LEU A 18 -0.82 7.76 9.84
CA LEU A 18 0.60 7.48 10.00
C LEU A 18 1.12 8.40 11.10
N HIS A 19 1.59 7.80 12.17
CA HIS A 19 2.04 8.48 13.37
C HIS A 19 3.57 8.39 13.46
N LEU A 20 4.26 9.19 12.65
CA LEU A 20 5.72 9.23 12.61
C LEU A 20 6.32 9.66 13.96
N ASP A 21 5.59 10.45 14.75
CA ASP A 21 5.93 10.84 16.12
C ASP A 21 6.10 9.64 17.07
N ARG A 22 5.48 8.49 16.74
CA ARG A 22 5.57 7.25 17.52
C ARG A 22 6.73 6.35 17.09
N LEU A 23 7.47 6.73 16.05
CA LEU A 23 8.64 6.01 15.57
C LEU A 23 9.88 6.47 16.35
N PRO A 24 10.56 5.58 17.09
CA PRO A 24 11.82 5.94 17.72
C PRO A 24 12.84 6.36 16.64
N ALA A 25 13.55 7.47 16.86
CA ALA A 25 14.48 8.05 15.88
C ALA A 25 15.56 7.08 15.38
N SER A 26 15.91 6.06 16.16
CA SER A 26 16.89 5.01 15.83
C SER A 26 16.31 3.80 15.10
N ARG A 27 15.00 3.75 14.87
CA ARG A 27 14.30 2.56 14.34
C ARG A 27 13.53 2.81 13.04
N GLY A 28 13.59 4.02 12.50
CA GLY A 28 12.98 4.39 11.24
C GLY A 28 14.03 4.79 10.20
N HIS A 29 13.95 4.25 8.99
CA HIS A 29 14.64 4.84 7.85
C HIS A 29 13.87 4.78 6.54
N THR A 30 14.23 5.64 5.60
CA THR A 30 13.68 5.66 4.23
C THR A 30 14.73 5.17 3.24
N SER A 31 14.28 4.47 2.20
CA SER A 31 15.09 4.11 1.04
C SER A 31 14.30 4.32 -0.25
N ARG A 32 14.99 4.29 -1.40
CA ARG A 32 14.38 4.39 -2.72
C ARG A 32 14.70 3.14 -3.51
N VAL A 33 13.68 2.52 -4.09
CA VAL A 33 13.81 1.30 -4.91
C VAL A 33 13.11 1.53 -6.24
N LEU A 34 13.83 1.34 -7.35
CA LEU A 34 13.21 1.37 -8.67
C LEU A 34 12.58 0.01 -8.97
N LEU A 35 11.32 0.04 -9.39
CA LEU A 35 10.53 -1.14 -9.71
C LEU A 35 9.97 -1.04 -11.13
N SER A 36 10.29 -2.01 -11.96
CA SER A 36 9.72 -2.16 -13.32
C SER A 36 8.96 -3.49 -13.50
N GLU A 37 9.00 -4.37 -12.49
CA GLU A 37 8.43 -5.70 -12.58
C GLU A 37 6.94 -5.70 -12.19
N ARG A 38 6.09 -6.05 -13.15
CA ARG A 38 4.63 -6.16 -12.95
C ARG A 38 4.26 -7.15 -11.83
N GLN A 39 4.97 -8.28 -11.72
CA GLN A 39 4.70 -9.28 -10.69
C GLN A 39 4.95 -8.73 -9.28
N ALA A 40 6.06 -8.04 -9.09
CA ALA A 40 6.40 -7.42 -7.83
C ALA A 40 5.39 -6.32 -7.45
N LEU A 41 4.98 -5.46 -8.40
CA LEU A 41 3.91 -4.48 -8.17
C LEU A 41 2.60 -5.17 -7.76
N GLY A 42 2.23 -6.25 -8.45
CA GLY A 42 1.03 -7.04 -8.17
C GLY A 42 1.00 -7.69 -6.79
N SER A 43 2.17 -7.99 -6.21
CA SER A 43 2.30 -8.58 -4.87
C SER A 43 2.15 -7.60 -3.72
N MET A 44 2.25 -6.28 -3.97
CA MET A 44 2.15 -5.28 -2.92
C MET A 44 0.76 -5.24 -2.31
N PHE A 45 0.69 -5.15 -0.99
CA PHE A 45 -0.55 -4.94 -0.26
C PHE A 45 -1.06 -3.51 -0.39
N SER A 46 -2.36 -3.34 -0.25
CA SER A 46 -3.06 -2.06 -0.40
C SER A 46 -3.90 -1.73 0.83
N ALA A 47 -4.40 -0.50 0.88
CA ALA A 47 -5.39 -0.09 1.87
C ALA A 47 -6.73 -0.83 1.76
N TYR A 48 -7.02 -1.42 0.59
CA TYR A 48 -8.27 -2.14 0.34
C TYR A 48 -8.30 -3.49 1.02
N ARG A 49 -9.50 -3.91 1.42
CA ARG A 49 -9.71 -5.14 2.16
C ARG A 49 -10.93 -5.90 1.67
N ARG A 50 -10.94 -7.20 1.99
CA ARG A 50 -12.05 -8.09 1.68
C ARG A 50 -12.39 -9.07 2.80
N VAL A 51 -13.64 -9.51 2.80
CA VAL A 51 -14.14 -10.68 3.54
C VAL A 51 -14.79 -11.61 2.53
N GLY A 52 -14.15 -12.75 2.24
CA GLY A 52 -14.59 -13.64 1.16
C GLY A 52 -14.53 -12.94 -0.20
N ARG A 53 -15.70 -12.81 -0.85
CA ARG A 53 -15.88 -12.09 -2.13
C ARG A 53 -16.25 -10.61 -1.96
N LYS A 54 -16.65 -10.18 -0.75
CA LYS A 54 -17.01 -8.78 -0.49
C LYS A 54 -15.73 -7.95 -0.35
N VAL A 55 -15.53 -6.98 -1.24
CA VAL A 55 -14.42 -6.01 -1.20
C VAL A 55 -14.84 -4.73 -0.46
N GLU A 56 -13.93 -3.76 -0.35
CA GLU A 56 -14.16 -2.48 0.35
C GLU A 56 -14.62 -2.67 1.80
N THR A 57 -14.21 -3.76 2.44
CA THR A 57 -14.60 -4.03 3.82
C THR A 57 -13.83 -3.13 4.78
N ALA A 58 -14.52 -2.69 5.84
CA ALA A 58 -13.93 -1.80 6.81
C ALA A 58 -12.69 -2.41 7.48
N LEU A 59 -11.79 -1.53 7.92
CA LEU A 59 -10.57 -1.92 8.63
C LEU A 59 -10.92 -2.66 9.91
N ASP A 60 -11.85 -2.16 10.70
CA ASP A 60 -12.25 -2.68 12.02
C ASP A 60 -12.86 -4.09 12.02
N ASN A 61 -13.41 -4.54 10.88
CA ASN A 61 -13.93 -5.90 10.76
C ASN A 61 -12.80 -6.95 10.97
N PRO A 62 -12.96 -7.89 11.92
CA PRO A 62 -11.90 -8.83 12.31
C PRO A 62 -11.56 -9.86 11.22
N PHE A 63 -12.46 -10.11 10.27
CA PHE A 63 -12.24 -11.06 9.17
C PHE A 63 -11.70 -10.38 7.90
N SER A 64 -11.58 -9.05 7.93
CA SER A 64 -11.17 -8.20 6.80
C SER A 64 -9.69 -8.33 6.52
N LYS A 65 -9.34 -8.98 5.41
CA LYS A 65 -7.95 -9.20 4.99
C LYS A 65 -7.49 -8.14 3.99
N PRO A 66 -6.23 -7.66 4.09
CA PRO A 66 -5.67 -6.74 3.10
C PRO A 66 -5.63 -7.41 1.71
N MET A 67 -5.91 -6.62 0.68
CA MET A 67 -5.84 -7.05 -0.71
C MET A 67 -4.51 -6.60 -1.32
N THR A 68 -3.97 -7.42 -2.21
CA THR A 68 -2.84 -7.01 -3.05
C THR A 68 -3.32 -6.25 -4.28
N VAL A 69 -2.42 -5.53 -4.94
CA VAL A 69 -2.70 -4.83 -6.21
C VAL A 69 -3.31 -5.79 -7.24
N ARG A 70 -2.74 -6.99 -7.39
CA ARG A 70 -3.28 -8.03 -8.27
C ARG A 70 -4.73 -8.41 -7.92
N HIS A 71 -4.99 -8.69 -6.64
CA HIS A 71 -6.33 -9.09 -6.20
C HIS A 71 -7.39 -8.02 -6.49
N ILE A 72 -7.03 -6.74 -6.37
CA ILE A 72 -7.93 -5.62 -6.68
C ILE A 72 -8.26 -5.62 -8.17
N ALA A 73 -7.24 -5.70 -9.03
CA ALA A 73 -7.40 -5.74 -10.48
C ALA A 73 -8.29 -6.91 -10.94
N GLU A 74 -8.12 -8.09 -10.33
CA GLU A 74 -8.91 -9.29 -10.61
C GLU A 74 -10.35 -9.25 -10.06
N SER A 75 -10.64 -8.34 -9.12
CA SER A 75 -11.92 -8.25 -8.42
C SER A 75 -12.68 -6.94 -8.69
N LEU A 76 -12.33 -6.20 -9.74
CA LEU A 76 -12.87 -4.85 -9.98
C LEU A 76 -14.40 -4.79 -10.05
N ASP A 77 -15.05 -5.82 -10.57
CA ASP A 77 -16.51 -5.86 -10.68
C ASP A 77 -17.22 -5.98 -9.33
N ALA A 78 -16.50 -6.36 -8.27
CA ALA A 78 -17.01 -6.38 -6.90
C ALA A 78 -16.95 -5.01 -6.20
N PHE A 79 -16.16 -4.05 -6.72
CA PHE A 79 -16.04 -2.72 -6.14
C PHE A 79 -17.24 -1.85 -6.46
N SER A 80 -17.51 -0.88 -5.58
CA SER A 80 -18.52 0.15 -5.83
C SER A 80 -18.28 0.87 -7.16
N PRO A 81 -19.34 1.32 -7.87
CA PRO A 81 -19.20 1.99 -9.17
C PRO A 81 -18.26 3.19 -9.13
N ALA A 82 -18.30 3.97 -8.04
CA ALA A 82 -17.42 5.12 -7.87
C ALA A 82 -15.94 4.74 -7.80
N ASN A 83 -15.58 3.71 -7.03
CA ASN A 83 -14.19 3.28 -6.93
C ASN A 83 -13.71 2.58 -8.21
N ARG A 84 -14.58 1.76 -8.81
CA ARG A 84 -14.32 1.14 -10.12
C ARG A 84 -14.03 2.22 -11.18
N ALA A 85 -14.84 3.28 -11.22
CA ALA A 85 -14.61 4.41 -12.12
C ALA A 85 -13.26 5.10 -11.87
N ALA A 86 -12.88 5.29 -10.60
CA ALA A 86 -11.58 5.87 -10.25
C ALA A 86 -10.40 5.01 -10.76
N PHE A 87 -10.43 3.68 -10.61
CA PHE A 87 -9.40 2.81 -11.18
C PHE A 87 -9.32 2.94 -12.71
N LEU A 88 -10.47 2.92 -13.39
CA LEU A 88 -10.53 3.00 -14.85
C LEU A 88 -10.08 4.36 -15.38
N GLN A 89 -10.36 5.46 -14.67
CA GLN A 89 -9.87 6.79 -15.02
C GLN A 89 -8.35 6.83 -15.04
N TYR A 90 -7.68 6.22 -14.05
CA TYR A 90 -6.21 6.15 -14.06
C TYR A 90 -5.68 5.26 -15.19
N VAL A 91 -6.38 4.18 -15.54
CA VAL A 91 -6.01 3.36 -16.72
C VAL A 91 -6.10 4.19 -18.00
N GLN A 92 -7.16 4.98 -18.19
CA GLN A 92 -7.31 5.87 -19.33
C GLN A 92 -6.20 6.93 -19.40
N LEU A 93 -5.80 7.51 -18.25
CA LEU A 93 -4.67 8.43 -18.19
C LEU A 93 -3.36 7.78 -18.66
N LEU A 94 -3.21 6.48 -18.44
CA LEU A 94 -2.04 5.71 -18.87
C LEU A 94 -2.06 5.36 -20.36
N GLU A 95 -3.21 5.39 -21.04
CA GLU A 95 -3.32 5.04 -22.47
C GLU A 95 -2.40 5.90 -23.34
N HIS A 96 -2.24 7.17 -23.00
CA HIS A 96 -1.42 8.14 -23.73
C HIS A 96 0.04 8.19 -23.25
N SER A 97 0.37 7.47 -22.18
CA SER A 97 1.74 7.40 -21.65
C SER A 97 2.51 6.22 -22.26
N LYS A 98 3.77 6.47 -22.66
CA LYS A 98 4.69 5.45 -23.18
C LYS A 98 5.40 4.67 -22.07
N ALA A 99 5.74 5.36 -20.98
CA ALA A 99 6.45 4.80 -19.83
C ALA A 99 6.12 5.66 -18.60
N PRO A 100 4.98 5.43 -17.95
CA PRO A 100 4.60 6.21 -16.78
C PRO A 100 5.65 6.05 -15.67
N ARG A 101 6.04 7.18 -15.08
CA ARG A 101 6.95 7.28 -13.94
C ARG A 101 6.20 7.82 -12.74
N TRP A 102 6.00 6.98 -11.72
CA TRP A 102 5.33 7.38 -10.49
C TRP A 102 6.18 7.08 -9.26
N VAL A 103 6.07 7.96 -8.26
CA VAL A 103 6.63 7.72 -6.93
C VAL A 103 5.51 7.19 -6.05
N LEU A 104 5.72 6.01 -5.44
CA LEU A 104 4.77 5.38 -4.54
C LEU A 104 5.37 5.23 -3.14
N PRO A 105 4.73 5.81 -2.10
CA PRO A 105 5.16 5.61 -0.73
C PRO A 105 4.72 4.23 -0.23
N VAL A 106 5.67 3.43 0.26
CA VAL A 106 5.40 2.06 0.72
C VAL A 106 5.98 1.83 2.12
N TYR A 107 5.33 0.96 2.89
CA TYR A 107 5.81 0.48 4.17
C TYR A 107 6.41 -0.92 3.99
N ASP A 108 7.61 -1.13 4.51
CA ASP A 108 8.27 -2.44 4.52
C ASP A 108 7.66 -3.34 5.60
N LEU A 109 7.11 -4.49 5.19
CA LEU A 109 6.56 -5.50 6.09
C LEU A 109 7.58 -6.63 6.39
N GLY A 110 8.82 -6.50 5.93
CA GLY A 110 9.84 -7.54 6.03
C GLY A 110 9.51 -8.72 5.12
N MET A 111 9.47 -9.93 5.68
CA MET A 111 9.23 -11.16 4.91
C MET A 111 7.84 -11.22 4.25
N ASP A 112 6.89 -10.42 4.73
CA ASP A 112 5.54 -10.36 4.18
C ASP A 112 5.44 -9.41 2.95
N GLY A 113 6.52 -8.70 2.59
CA GLY A 113 6.57 -7.84 1.40
C GLY A 113 6.35 -6.36 1.71
N MET A 114 5.62 -5.65 0.83
CA MET A 114 5.43 -4.20 0.92
C MET A 114 3.95 -3.81 0.98
N PHE A 115 3.66 -2.72 1.67
CA PHE A 115 2.32 -2.15 1.82
C PHE A 115 2.26 -0.73 1.24
N LEU A 116 1.39 -0.50 0.26
CA LEU A 116 1.13 0.82 -0.33
C LEU A 116 0.47 1.74 0.70
N MET A 117 1.17 2.80 1.12
CA MET A 117 0.63 3.80 2.04
C MET A 117 -0.28 4.80 1.32
N ASP A 118 -0.04 5.03 0.03
CA ASP A 118 -0.87 5.82 -0.88
C ASP A 118 -0.69 5.35 -2.33
N GLY A 119 -1.47 5.90 -3.26
CA GLY A 119 -1.35 5.63 -4.68
C GLY A 119 -1.95 4.28 -5.09
N ASN A 120 -2.88 3.75 -4.30
CA ASN A 120 -3.52 2.45 -4.56
C ASN A 120 -4.18 2.40 -5.96
N HIS A 121 -4.92 3.44 -6.38
CA HIS A 121 -5.52 3.50 -7.72
C HIS A 121 -4.46 3.54 -8.82
N ARG A 122 -3.39 4.30 -8.61
CA ARG A 122 -2.24 4.38 -9.52
C ARG A 122 -1.57 3.01 -9.68
N ALA A 123 -1.19 2.36 -8.57
CA ALA A 123 -0.57 1.04 -8.60
C ALA A 123 -1.43 0.00 -9.34
N VAL A 124 -2.74 0.00 -9.08
CA VAL A 124 -3.69 -0.89 -9.77
C VAL A 124 -3.79 -0.58 -11.25
N ALA A 125 -3.87 0.70 -11.64
CA ALA A 125 -3.92 1.10 -13.04
C ALA A 125 -2.65 0.71 -13.81
N LEU A 126 -1.46 0.87 -13.23
CA LEU A 126 -0.21 0.38 -13.81
C LEU A 126 -0.26 -1.13 -14.03
N TYR A 127 -0.65 -1.88 -12.98
CA TYR A 127 -0.75 -3.33 -13.04
C TYR A 127 -1.74 -3.83 -14.09
N MET A 128 -2.86 -3.11 -14.29
CA MET A 128 -3.88 -3.41 -15.29
C MET A 128 -3.48 -3.03 -16.71
N SER A 129 -2.67 -1.97 -16.88
CA SER A 129 -2.32 -1.45 -18.21
C SER A 129 -1.48 -2.40 -19.05
N ASP A 130 -0.80 -3.36 -18.41
CA ASP A 130 0.16 -4.29 -19.02
C ASP A 130 1.27 -3.60 -19.84
N LYS A 131 1.46 -2.29 -19.62
CA LYS A 131 2.52 -1.50 -20.25
C LYS A 131 3.81 -1.59 -19.46
N PRO A 132 4.98 -1.44 -20.12
CA PRO A 132 6.23 -1.15 -19.42
C PRO A 132 6.08 0.10 -18.55
N PHE A 133 6.58 0.04 -17.32
CA PHE A 133 6.54 1.15 -16.37
C PHE A 133 7.83 1.22 -15.57
N GLU A 134 8.03 2.37 -14.94
CA GLU A 134 9.03 2.54 -13.89
C GLU A 134 8.37 3.21 -12.69
N VAL A 135 8.45 2.57 -11.53
CA VAL A 135 7.94 3.10 -10.28
C VAL A 135 9.08 3.27 -9.32
N GLU A 136 9.26 4.48 -8.79
CA GLU A 136 10.15 4.71 -7.67
C GLU A 136 9.38 4.48 -6.37
N LEU A 137 9.76 3.46 -5.62
CA LEU A 137 9.21 3.17 -4.31
C LEU A 137 9.97 3.97 -3.28
N LEU A 138 9.26 4.82 -2.53
CA LEU A 138 9.81 5.45 -1.34
C LEU A 138 9.45 4.58 -0.14
N VAL A 139 10.40 3.75 0.27
CA VAL A 139 10.19 2.67 1.25
C VAL A 139 10.45 3.20 2.66
N LEU A 140 9.45 3.11 3.54
CA LEU A 140 9.60 3.32 4.96
C LEU A 140 9.93 1.98 5.64
N HIS A 141 11.16 1.86 6.12
CA HIS A 141 11.62 0.78 6.97
C HIS A 141 11.41 1.16 8.43
N ALA A 142 10.45 0.52 9.08
CA ALA A 142 10.12 0.75 10.48
C ALA A 142 9.53 -0.51 11.10
N PRO A 143 9.47 -0.62 12.45
CA PRO A 143 8.90 -1.79 13.09
C PRO A 143 7.42 -1.93 12.76
N VAL A 144 6.99 -3.13 12.35
CA VAL A 144 5.59 -3.44 12.06
C VAL A 144 4.73 -3.27 13.33
N ASP A 145 4.11 -2.10 13.47
CA ASP A 145 3.35 -1.72 14.65
C ASP A 145 2.12 -0.87 14.28
N ARG A 146 0.92 -1.36 14.64
CA ARG A 146 -0.33 -0.63 14.40
C ARG A 146 -0.40 0.75 15.06
N ARG A 147 0.45 1.01 16.07
CA ARG A 147 0.55 2.34 16.69
C ARG A 147 1.19 3.36 15.76
N ILE A 148 2.10 2.92 14.89
CA ILE A 148 2.76 3.75 13.87
C ILE A 148 1.83 3.91 12.67
N LEU A 149 1.27 2.80 12.16
CA LEU A 149 0.35 2.81 11.04
C LEU A 149 -0.78 1.82 11.31
N ILE A 150 -2.00 2.31 11.52
CA ILE A 150 -3.14 1.48 11.98
C ILE A 150 -3.44 0.27 11.07
N ALA A 151 -3.14 0.39 9.77
CA ALA A 151 -3.33 -0.69 8.81
C ALA A 151 -2.42 -1.90 9.06
N LEU A 152 -1.31 -1.72 9.79
CA LEU A 152 -0.36 -2.78 10.14
C LEU A 152 -0.92 -3.81 11.11
N LYS A 153 -2.13 -3.61 11.66
CA LYS A 153 -2.78 -4.54 12.60
C LYS A 153 -2.88 -6.00 12.13
N TYR A 154 -2.75 -6.24 10.82
CA TYR A 154 -2.77 -7.59 10.24
C TYR A 154 -1.41 -8.30 10.34
N TRP A 155 -0.31 -7.54 10.30
CA TRP A 155 1.05 -8.06 10.32
C TRP A 155 1.74 -7.91 11.66
N ASP A 156 1.23 -7.04 12.54
CA ASP A 156 1.87 -6.76 13.83
C ASP A 156 1.68 -7.89 14.87
N GLY A 157 1.14 -9.05 14.49
CA GLY A 157 0.92 -10.18 15.39
C GLY A 157 -0.46 -10.23 16.06
N GLY A 158 -1.37 -9.30 15.75
CA GLY A 158 -2.80 -9.47 16.04
C GLY A 158 -3.11 -9.70 17.54
N LEU A 159 -3.95 -10.70 17.83
CA LEU A 159 -4.26 -11.15 19.20
C LEU A 159 -3.11 -11.94 19.84
N ALA A 160 -2.14 -12.45 19.06
CA ALA A 160 -0.99 -13.20 19.61
C ALA A 160 -0.10 -12.32 20.49
N ARG A 161 -0.12 -10.98 20.29
CA ARG A 161 0.51 -10.00 21.20
C ARG A 161 -0.04 -10.03 22.63
N LEU A 162 -1.29 -10.47 22.84
CA LEU A 162 -1.86 -10.60 24.18
C LEU A 162 -1.20 -11.72 24.99
N TRP A 163 -0.61 -12.71 24.30
CA TRP A 163 0.03 -13.87 24.92
C TRP A 163 1.55 -13.74 25.05
N GLN A 164 2.16 -12.77 24.34
CA GLN A 164 3.60 -12.47 24.40
C GLN A 164 3.97 -11.42 25.47
N ARG A 165 2.99 -10.91 26.23
CA ARG A 165 3.23 -10.11 27.44
C ARG A 165 3.25 -11.04 28.66
N ARG A 166 4.32 -11.82 28.82
CA ARG A 166 4.71 -12.44 30.08
C ARG A 166 6.21 -12.24 30.26
#